data_AF-A0A8H9M1I8-F1
#
_entry.id   AF-A0A8H9M1I8-F1
#
_cell.length_a   1.000
_cell.length_b   1.000
_cell.length_c   1.000
_cell.angle_alpha   90.00
_cell.angle_beta   90.00
_cell.angle_gamma   90.00
#
_symmetry.space_group_name_H-M   'P 1'
#
loop_
_entity.id
_entity.type
_entity.pdbx_description
1 polymer ?
#
loop_
_entity_poly.entity_id
_entity_poly.type
_entity_poly.pdbx_seq_one_letter_code
_entity_poly.pdbx_strand_id
1 'polypeptide(L)'
;MNIHIMGLNGQRKDINKQQFEQYTISIRGDVLLPETAGYAEARTIWNGMIDISPAVIVRCSGAADVVTTIQFARKYELLISLKGGGHNIAGSALCNGGITLDLSSMKGISVDPSARIARVQSGVCLGDIDHETQRFGLAVPTGINSTTGIAGLALGGGYGWLSRAFGHTVDNIISADLVDAQGEFLHVSEQENSELFWAIRGGSGNFGVVTQFEFKLHPVGPTVFGGPVVFPLSQAKSILRKYRELAKSMPDKASCWPVMRKAPPFPFFLLSITVSPL
;
A
#
# COMPACT_ATOMS: atom_id res chain seq x y z
N MET A 1 11.22 6.77 -33.85
CA MET A 1 10.44 5.52 -33.79
C MET A 1 9.26 5.78 -32.88
N ASN A 2 8.07 5.33 -33.25
CA ASN A 2 6.87 5.47 -32.41
C ASN A 2 7.02 4.60 -31.16
N ILE A 3 6.37 5.02 -30.08
CA ILE A 3 6.27 4.23 -28.85
C ILE A 3 4.95 3.47 -28.89
N HIS A 4 5.01 2.21 -28.50
CA HIS A 4 3.88 1.32 -28.59
C HIS A 4 3.36 0.99 -27.20
N ILE A 5 2.12 1.37 -26.92
CA ILE A 5 1.52 1.22 -25.60
C ILE A 5 0.17 0.50 -25.75
N MET A 6 -0.13 -0.40 -24.83
CA MET A 6 -1.39 -1.12 -24.76
C MET A 6 -2.53 -0.15 -24.48
N GLY A 7 -3.58 -0.22 -25.29
CA GLY A 7 -4.83 0.50 -25.08
C GLY A 7 -5.77 -0.21 -24.10
N LEU A 8 -6.76 0.51 -23.58
CA LEU A 8 -7.81 -0.05 -22.71
C LEU A 8 -8.63 -1.17 -23.36
N ASN A 9 -8.70 -1.18 -24.69
CA ASN A 9 -9.36 -2.23 -25.48
C ASN A 9 -8.47 -3.47 -25.74
N GLY A 10 -7.28 -3.54 -25.14
CA GLY A 10 -6.32 -4.62 -25.35
C GLY A 10 -5.59 -4.59 -26.70
N GLN A 11 -5.73 -3.51 -27.48
CA GLN A 11 -5.02 -3.32 -28.74
C GLN A 11 -3.81 -2.40 -28.56
N ARG A 12 -2.75 -2.64 -29.32
CA ARG A 12 -1.57 -1.79 -29.35
C ARG A 12 -1.91 -0.44 -29.99
N LYS A 13 -1.52 0.65 -29.34
CA LYS A 13 -1.65 2.02 -29.85
C LYS A 13 -0.26 2.60 -30.12
N ASP A 14 -0.17 3.32 -31.24
CA ASP A 14 1.06 3.97 -31.68
C ASP A 14 1.08 5.42 -31.26
N ILE A 15 1.99 5.77 -30.36
CA ILE A 15 2.24 7.13 -29.94
C ILE A 15 3.39 7.68 -30.78
N ASN A 16 3.15 8.81 -31.45
CA ASN A 16 4.17 9.50 -32.21
C ASN A 16 5.34 9.88 -31.30
N LYS A 17 6.57 9.67 -31.77
CA LYS A 17 7.81 10.04 -31.05
C LYS A 17 7.76 11.45 -30.45
N GLN A 18 7.37 12.46 -31.21
CA GLN A 18 7.35 13.85 -30.75
C GLN A 18 6.31 14.07 -29.63
N GLN A 19 5.15 13.42 -29.72
CA GLN A 19 4.11 13.49 -28.68
C GLN A 19 4.59 12.82 -27.40
N PHE A 20 5.28 11.69 -27.52
CA PHE A 20 5.87 11.00 -26.37
C PHE A 20 7.01 11.81 -25.75
N GLU A 21 7.89 12.42 -26.55
CA GLU A 21 8.97 13.29 -26.05
C GLU A 21 8.41 14.50 -25.29
N GLN A 22 7.39 15.16 -25.83
CA GLN A 22 6.69 16.25 -25.13
C GLN A 22 6.11 15.79 -23.80
N TYR A 23 5.47 14.62 -23.78
CA TYR A 23 4.97 14.01 -22.56
C TYR A 23 6.12 13.75 -21.56
N THR A 24 7.23 13.17 -21.98
CA THR A 24 8.36 12.91 -21.08
C THR A 24 8.98 14.18 -20.50
N ILE A 25 9.05 15.27 -21.27
CA ILE A 25 9.57 16.57 -20.81
C ILE A 25 8.64 17.19 -19.77
N SER A 26 7.34 16.91 -19.83
CA SER A 26 6.36 17.40 -18.86
C SER A 26 6.33 16.62 -17.54
N ILE A 27 7.04 15.50 -17.45
CA ILE A 27 7.20 14.71 -16.22
C ILE A 27 8.47 15.16 -15.51
N ARG A 28 8.37 15.44 -14.21
CA ARG A 28 9.51 15.79 -13.35
C ARG A 28 10.25 14.56 -12.83
N GLY A 29 9.52 13.48 -12.55
CA GLY A 29 10.07 12.19 -12.18
C GLY A 29 10.72 11.46 -13.37
N ASP A 30 10.95 10.16 -13.22
CA ASP A 30 11.60 9.37 -14.26
C ASP A 30 10.58 8.68 -15.17
N VAL A 31 10.82 8.73 -16.48
CA VAL A 31 10.10 7.88 -17.45
C VAL A 31 11.05 6.80 -17.95
N LEU A 32 10.72 5.55 -17.62
CA LEU A 32 11.56 4.39 -17.91
C LEU A 32 10.94 3.57 -19.03
N LEU A 33 11.71 3.40 -20.10
CA LEU A 33 11.45 2.44 -21.18
C LEU A 33 12.25 1.15 -20.94
N PRO A 34 11.94 0.03 -21.63
CA PRO A 34 12.62 -1.25 -21.42
C PRO A 34 14.16 -1.20 -21.46
N GLU A 35 14.71 -0.34 -22.31
CA GLU A 35 16.14 -0.09 -22.48
C GLU A 35 16.74 0.90 -21.47
N THR A 36 15.91 1.57 -20.66
CA THR A 36 16.36 2.56 -19.68
C THR A 36 16.94 1.87 -18.44
N ALA A 37 18.07 2.37 -17.95
CA ALA A 37 18.66 1.90 -16.70
C ALA A 37 17.62 2.02 -15.55
N GLY A 38 17.52 0.98 -14.73
CA GLY A 38 16.55 0.92 -13.63
C GLY A 38 15.16 0.40 -14.02
N TYR A 39 14.82 0.24 -15.30
CA TYR A 39 13.53 -0.34 -15.72
C TYR A 39 13.34 -1.77 -15.18
N ALA A 40 14.38 -2.61 -15.28
CA ALA A 40 14.32 -4.00 -14.83
C ALA A 40 14.04 -4.11 -13.33
N GLU A 41 14.55 -3.19 -12.51
CA GLU A 41 14.24 -3.11 -11.09
C GLU A 41 12.84 -2.53 -10.86
N ALA A 42 12.48 -1.46 -11.58
CA ALA A 42 11.19 -0.77 -11.45
C ALA A 42 9.98 -1.68 -11.73
N ARG A 43 10.11 -2.65 -12.64
CA ARG A 43 9.05 -3.63 -12.93
C ARG A 43 9.00 -4.79 -11.95
N THR A 44 9.90 -4.87 -10.97
CA THR A 44 9.80 -5.91 -9.92
C THR A 44 8.74 -5.55 -8.89
N ILE A 45 8.05 -6.57 -8.40
CA ILE A 45 7.08 -6.49 -7.31
C ILE A 45 7.34 -7.60 -6.30
N TRP A 46 6.70 -7.55 -5.14
CA TRP A 46 6.94 -8.50 -4.05
C TRP A 46 6.70 -9.96 -4.46
N ASN A 47 5.66 -10.23 -5.27
CA ASN A 47 5.40 -11.56 -5.78
C ASN A 47 6.33 -11.87 -6.96
N GLY A 48 7.47 -12.49 -6.68
CA GLY A 48 8.49 -12.85 -7.68
C GLY A 48 8.07 -13.87 -8.73
N MET A 49 6.85 -14.43 -8.66
CA MET A 49 6.29 -15.25 -9.73
C MET A 49 5.69 -14.42 -10.87
N ILE A 50 5.47 -13.12 -10.66
CA ILE A 50 4.89 -12.22 -11.65
C ILE A 50 6.01 -11.60 -12.49
N ASP A 51 6.05 -11.96 -13.77
CA ASP A 51 7.00 -11.41 -14.75
C ASP A 51 6.22 -10.67 -15.85
N ILE A 52 5.87 -9.40 -15.57
CA ILE A 52 5.13 -8.52 -16.48
C ILE A 52 6.06 -7.40 -16.96
N SER A 53 5.92 -7.00 -18.23
CA SER A 53 6.71 -5.94 -18.85
C SER A 53 5.82 -4.77 -19.32
N PRO A 54 5.70 -3.69 -18.54
CA PRO A 54 5.06 -2.45 -18.98
C PRO A 54 5.78 -1.83 -20.18
N ALA A 55 5.08 -1.15 -21.09
CA ALA A 55 5.75 -0.42 -22.16
C ALA A 55 6.47 0.82 -21.61
N VAL A 56 5.90 1.44 -20.57
CA VAL A 56 6.43 2.62 -19.91
C VAL A 56 6.21 2.49 -18.41
N ILE A 57 7.21 2.84 -17.61
CA ILE A 57 7.06 3.03 -16.17
C ILE A 57 7.33 4.50 -15.87
N VAL A 58 6.39 5.15 -15.18
CA VAL A 58 6.52 6.55 -14.77
C VAL A 58 6.72 6.57 -13.26
N ARG A 59 7.95 6.82 -12.80
CA ARG A 59 8.25 7.00 -11.38
C ARG A 59 7.93 8.43 -10.98
N CYS A 60 6.73 8.64 -10.44
CA CYS A 60 6.23 9.95 -10.12
C CYS A 60 7.01 10.58 -8.95
N SER A 61 7.37 11.85 -9.10
CA SER A 61 7.96 12.67 -8.04
C SER A 61 6.90 13.36 -7.17
N GLY A 62 5.66 13.46 -7.66
CA GLY A 62 4.54 14.09 -6.95
C GLY A 62 3.26 14.11 -7.78
N ALA A 63 2.22 14.78 -7.25
CA ALA A 63 0.88 14.80 -7.84
C ALA A 63 0.83 15.38 -9.28
N ALA A 64 1.70 16.33 -9.62
CA ALA A 64 1.77 16.89 -10.97
C ALA A 64 2.13 15.83 -12.03
N ASP A 65 3.06 14.93 -11.73
CA ASP A 65 3.40 13.82 -12.64
C ASP A 65 2.20 12.88 -12.81
N VAL A 66 1.47 12.61 -11.72
CA VAL A 66 0.26 11.78 -11.74
C VAL A 66 -0.80 12.39 -12.65
N VAL A 67 -1.12 13.68 -12.47
CA VAL A 67 -2.07 14.42 -13.32
C VAL A 67 -1.67 14.33 -14.78
N THR A 68 -0.42 14.67 -15.09
CA THR A 68 0.12 14.64 -16.46
C THR A 68 0.00 13.26 -17.09
N THR A 69 0.34 12.20 -16.35
CA THR A 69 0.24 10.81 -16.84
C THR A 69 -1.21 10.38 -17.05
N ILE A 70 -2.12 10.69 -16.12
CA ILE A 70 -3.53 10.33 -16.28
C ILE A 70 -4.15 11.05 -17.49
N GLN A 71 -3.88 12.34 -17.65
CA GLN A 71 -4.38 13.11 -18.81
C GLN A 71 -3.83 12.55 -20.12
N PHE A 72 -2.53 12.21 -20.16
CA PHE A 72 -1.91 11.59 -21.32
C PHE A 72 -2.54 10.24 -21.65
N ALA A 73 -2.65 9.36 -20.66
CA ALA A 73 -3.24 8.03 -20.85
C ALA A 73 -4.71 8.11 -21.26
N ARG A 74 -5.50 9.03 -20.68
CA ARG A 74 -6.89 9.27 -21.09
C ARG A 74 -6.98 9.75 -22.52
N LYS A 75 -6.17 10.74 -22.92
CA LYS A 75 -6.16 11.30 -24.29
C LYS A 75 -5.95 10.22 -25.36
N TYR A 76 -5.14 9.22 -25.06
CA TYR A 76 -4.83 8.13 -25.99
C TYR A 76 -5.51 6.80 -25.61
N GLU A 77 -6.39 6.79 -24.61
CA GLU A 77 -7.07 5.60 -24.03
C GLU A 77 -6.11 4.42 -23.76
N LEU A 78 -5.04 4.69 -23.01
CA LEU A 78 -3.98 3.75 -22.67
C LEU A 78 -4.30 2.97 -21.39
N LEU A 79 -3.89 1.71 -21.35
CA LEU A 79 -3.96 0.86 -20.15
C LEU A 79 -2.99 1.38 -19.10
N ILE A 80 -3.49 1.55 -17.87
CA ILE A 80 -2.69 1.97 -16.70
C ILE A 80 -2.76 0.92 -15.61
N SER A 81 -1.64 0.74 -14.90
CA SER A 81 -1.59 0.13 -13.56
C SER A 81 -0.94 1.09 -12.57
N LEU A 82 -1.25 0.90 -11.28
CA LEU A 82 -0.77 1.74 -10.20
C LEU A 82 0.11 0.93 -9.25
N LYS A 83 1.33 1.41 -8.99
CA LYS A 83 2.26 0.77 -8.08
C LYS A 83 2.60 1.69 -6.91
N GLY A 84 2.09 1.35 -5.74
CA GLY A 84 2.62 1.84 -4.45
C GLY A 84 3.81 1.00 -4.02
N GLY A 85 3.67 0.21 -2.95
CA GLY A 85 4.72 -0.72 -2.47
C GLY A 85 4.80 -2.06 -3.23
N GLY A 86 4.01 -2.29 -4.28
CA GLY A 86 4.11 -3.51 -5.10
C GLY A 86 3.77 -4.83 -4.39
N HIS A 87 2.93 -4.80 -3.35
CA HIS A 87 2.64 -5.97 -2.49
C HIS A 87 1.38 -6.78 -2.87
N ASN A 88 0.64 -6.38 -3.91
CA ASN A 88 -0.56 -7.11 -4.33
C ASN A 88 -0.19 -8.52 -4.85
N ILE A 89 -0.81 -9.56 -4.29
CA ILE A 89 -0.49 -10.96 -4.60
C ILE A 89 -0.81 -11.30 -6.06
N ALA A 90 -1.89 -10.74 -6.62
CA ALA A 90 -2.31 -10.99 -8.00
C ALA A 90 -1.48 -10.22 -9.04
N GLY A 91 -0.54 -9.38 -8.61
CA GLY A 91 0.34 -8.64 -9.52
C GLY A 91 -0.29 -7.41 -10.17
N SER A 92 -1.42 -6.90 -9.66
CA SER A 92 -2.16 -5.77 -10.24
C SER A 92 -1.41 -4.43 -10.23
N ALA A 93 -0.24 -4.39 -9.59
CA ALA A 93 0.65 -3.22 -9.58
C ALA A 93 1.38 -3.04 -10.91
N LEU A 94 1.28 -3.98 -11.85
CA LEU A 94 1.86 -3.91 -13.18
C LEU A 94 0.79 -4.21 -14.24
N CYS A 95 0.98 -3.68 -15.43
CA CYS A 95 0.20 -4.04 -16.61
C CYS A 95 1.13 -4.32 -17.79
N ASN A 96 0.84 -5.38 -18.54
CA ASN A 96 1.68 -5.76 -19.68
C ASN A 96 1.49 -4.80 -20.85
N GLY A 97 2.59 -4.24 -21.35
CA GLY A 97 2.60 -3.29 -22.48
C GLY A 97 1.90 -1.94 -22.23
N GLY A 98 1.32 -1.71 -21.05
CA GLY A 98 0.68 -0.43 -20.69
C GLY A 98 1.63 0.55 -20.02
N ILE A 99 1.07 1.55 -19.34
CA ILE A 99 1.79 2.48 -18.47
C ILE A 99 1.66 2.00 -17.02
N THR A 100 2.77 1.76 -16.34
CA THR A 100 2.78 1.60 -14.88
C THR A 100 3.12 2.93 -14.24
N LEU A 101 2.22 3.45 -13.43
CA LEU A 101 2.41 4.67 -12.66
C LEU A 101 2.96 4.25 -11.28
N ASP A 102 4.27 4.45 -11.10
CA ASP A 102 5.03 4.04 -9.94
C ASP A 102 5.16 5.21 -8.95
N LEU A 103 4.45 5.12 -7.84
CA LEU A 103 4.39 6.12 -6.78
C LEU A 103 5.53 5.95 -5.77
N SER A 104 6.39 4.94 -5.90
CA SER A 104 7.37 4.57 -4.86
C SER A 104 8.37 5.68 -4.51
N SER A 105 8.59 6.67 -5.37
CA SER A 105 9.42 7.85 -5.07
C SER A 105 8.70 8.92 -4.23
N MET A 106 7.38 8.86 -4.11
CA MET A 106 6.57 9.76 -3.29
C MET A 106 6.59 9.29 -1.82
N LYS A 107 7.68 9.64 -1.12
CA LYS A 107 8.02 9.16 0.24
C LYS A 107 7.81 10.18 1.36
N GLY A 108 7.18 11.31 1.09
CA GLY A 108 6.95 12.36 2.08
C GLY A 108 6.06 11.91 3.23
N ILE A 109 6.52 12.18 4.47
CA ILE A 109 5.78 11.97 5.72
C ILE A 109 5.93 13.23 6.57
N SER A 110 4.83 13.73 7.14
CA SER A 110 4.85 14.80 8.14
C SER A 110 3.94 14.41 9.30
N VAL A 111 4.40 14.60 10.53
CA VAL A 111 3.65 14.26 11.74
C VAL A 111 3.42 15.52 12.56
N ASP A 112 2.15 15.82 12.84
CA ASP A 112 1.75 16.78 13.86
C ASP A 112 1.41 16.00 15.14
N PRO A 113 2.31 15.97 16.15
CA PRO A 113 2.05 15.26 17.39
C PRO A 113 0.99 15.93 18.27
N SER A 114 0.75 17.23 18.10
CA SER A 114 -0.24 17.98 18.88
C SER A 114 -1.64 17.67 18.37
N ALA A 115 -1.84 17.74 17.06
CA ALA A 115 -3.10 17.35 16.41
C ALA A 115 -3.28 15.82 16.33
N ARG A 116 -2.19 15.06 16.46
CA ARG A 116 -2.13 13.60 16.25
C ARG A 116 -2.56 13.22 14.84
N ILE A 117 -1.98 13.90 13.86
CA ILE A 117 -2.24 13.68 12.44
C ILE A 117 -0.92 13.39 11.73
N ALA A 118 -0.92 12.40 10.83
CA ALA A 118 0.17 12.18 9.90
C ALA A 118 -0.30 12.44 8.47
N ARG A 119 0.45 13.25 7.72
CA ARG A 119 0.30 13.40 6.26
C ARG A 119 1.30 12.47 5.59
N VAL A 120 0.83 11.56 4.75
CA VAL A 120 1.63 10.44 4.22
C VAL A 120 1.40 10.31 2.72
N GLN A 121 2.48 10.39 1.93
CA GLN A 121 2.41 10.16 0.49
C GLN A 121 2.22 8.68 0.14
N SER A 122 1.57 8.41 -0.98
CA SER A 122 1.15 7.05 -1.37
C SER A 122 2.27 6.05 -1.65
N GLY A 123 3.49 6.52 -1.91
CA GLY A 123 4.67 5.67 -2.10
C GLY A 123 5.24 5.09 -0.82
N VAL A 124 4.85 5.61 0.33
CA VAL A 124 5.39 5.25 1.64
C VAL A 124 5.09 3.79 2.02
N CYS A 125 6.06 3.13 2.67
CA CYS A 125 5.86 1.79 3.22
C CYS A 125 5.54 1.85 4.72
N LEU A 126 4.88 0.83 5.26
CA LEU A 126 4.37 0.86 6.63
C LEU A 126 5.47 1.12 7.68
N GLY A 127 6.65 0.53 7.51
CA GLY A 127 7.77 0.72 8.43
C GLY A 127 8.27 2.16 8.49
N ASP A 128 8.17 2.90 7.38
CA ASP A 128 8.54 4.32 7.33
C ASP A 128 7.55 5.14 8.18
N ILE A 129 6.24 4.83 8.11
CA ILE A 129 5.20 5.47 8.92
C ILE A 129 5.40 5.16 10.40
N ASP A 130 5.65 3.89 10.72
CA ASP A 130 5.90 3.45 12.09
C ASP A 130 7.13 4.17 12.65
N HIS A 131 8.22 4.28 11.88
CA HIS A 131 9.44 5.00 12.28
C HIS A 131 9.16 6.47 12.63
N GLU A 132 8.50 7.22 11.74
CA GLU A 132 8.24 8.65 11.94
C GLU A 132 7.24 8.91 13.07
N THR A 133 6.19 8.09 13.19
CA THR A 133 5.14 8.30 14.20
C THR A 133 5.58 7.86 15.59
N GLN A 134 6.34 6.76 15.70
CA GLN A 134 6.83 6.26 17.00
C GLN A 134 7.84 7.20 17.66
N ARG A 135 8.49 8.09 16.91
CA ARG A 135 9.30 9.18 17.50
C ARG A 135 8.52 10.01 18.53
N PHE A 136 7.20 10.07 18.39
CA PHE A 136 6.29 10.80 19.27
C PHE A 136 5.42 9.88 20.16
N GLY A 137 5.71 8.57 20.19
CA GLY A 137 4.86 7.59 20.90
C GLY A 137 3.48 7.41 20.28
N LEU A 138 3.34 7.71 18.99
CA LEU A 138 2.10 7.64 18.23
C LEU A 138 2.19 6.56 17.14
N ALA A 139 1.04 6.05 16.68
CA ALA A 139 0.94 5.13 15.55
C ALA A 139 -0.41 5.26 14.86
N VAL A 140 -0.45 4.91 13.57
CA VAL A 140 -1.70 4.61 12.83
C VAL A 140 -1.84 3.08 12.72
N PRO A 141 -3.05 2.50 12.83
CA PRO A 141 -3.23 1.08 12.55
C PRO A 141 -2.88 0.77 11.09
N THR A 142 -1.85 -0.04 10.86
CA THR A 142 -1.41 -0.50 9.53
C THR A 142 -1.41 -2.03 9.47
N GLY A 143 -0.83 -2.60 8.40
CA GLY A 143 -0.54 -4.04 8.29
C GLY A 143 0.65 -4.51 9.11
N ILE A 144 1.02 -5.79 8.97
CA ILE A 144 2.09 -6.41 9.78
C ILE A 144 3.46 -6.50 9.09
N ASN A 145 3.54 -6.18 7.80
CA ASN A 145 4.78 -6.27 7.00
C ASN A 145 5.29 -4.87 6.69
N SER A 146 6.45 -4.50 7.24
CA SER A 146 7.01 -3.14 7.13
C SER A 146 7.23 -2.67 5.68
N THR A 147 7.46 -3.58 4.73
CA THR A 147 7.66 -3.26 3.30
C THR A 147 6.38 -3.04 2.52
N THR A 148 5.20 -3.31 3.11
CA THR A 148 3.92 -3.11 2.43
C THR A 148 3.68 -1.62 2.18
N GLY A 149 3.22 -1.28 0.97
CA GLY A 149 2.89 0.11 0.64
C GLY A 149 1.56 0.55 1.24
N ILE A 150 1.52 1.77 1.79
CA ILE A 150 0.35 2.30 2.49
C ILE A 150 -0.88 2.44 1.60
N ALA A 151 -0.72 2.93 0.36
CA ALA A 151 -1.85 3.26 -0.50
C ALA A 151 -2.74 2.03 -0.80
N GLY A 152 -2.14 0.95 -1.30
CA GLY A 152 -2.90 -0.26 -1.60
C GLY A 152 -3.53 -0.91 -0.37
N LEU A 153 -2.89 -0.80 0.79
CA LEU A 153 -3.39 -1.36 2.04
C LEU A 153 -4.56 -0.56 2.61
N ALA A 154 -4.41 0.76 2.71
CA ALA A 154 -5.42 1.67 3.26
C ALA A 154 -6.68 1.71 2.41
N LEU A 155 -6.52 1.75 1.08
CA LEU A 155 -7.65 1.76 0.13
C LEU A 155 -8.43 0.43 0.11
N GLY A 156 -7.78 -0.68 0.50
CA GLY A 156 -8.43 -1.98 0.64
C GLY A 156 -8.99 -2.26 2.04
N GLY A 157 -8.89 -1.32 2.98
CA GLY A 157 -9.28 -1.49 4.38
C GLY A 157 -8.08 -1.45 5.33
N GLY A 158 -7.23 -2.48 5.25
CA GLY A 158 -5.99 -2.57 6.01
C GLY A 158 -6.18 -3.02 7.46
N TYR A 159 -5.50 -4.09 7.87
CA TYR A 159 -5.58 -4.61 9.22
C TYR A 159 -4.23 -5.12 9.74
N GLY A 160 -4.02 -5.00 11.05
CA GLY A 160 -2.80 -5.38 11.74
C GLY A 160 -2.97 -5.51 13.25
N TRP A 161 -1.86 -5.38 13.97
CA TRP A 161 -1.81 -5.57 15.42
C TRP A 161 -2.75 -4.63 16.18
N LEU A 162 -2.85 -3.39 15.73
CA LEU A 162 -3.60 -2.33 16.38
C LEU A 162 -5.09 -2.29 16.00
N SER A 163 -5.52 -3.12 15.04
CA SER A 163 -6.86 -2.96 14.47
C SER A 163 -8.00 -3.27 15.42
N ARG A 164 -7.80 -4.18 16.38
CA ARG A 164 -8.80 -4.44 17.40
C ARG A 164 -8.99 -3.27 18.36
N ALA A 165 -7.95 -2.48 18.61
CA ALA A 165 -8.00 -1.35 19.53
C ALA A 165 -8.52 -0.06 18.88
N PHE A 166 -8.19 0.14 17.59
CA PHE A 166 -8.35 1.45 16.93
C PHE A 166 -8.99 1.38 15.54
N GLY A 167 -9.53 0.22 15.14
CA GLY A 167 -10.12 0.02 13.81
C GLY A 167 -9.10 -0.30 12.72
N HIS A 168 -9.59 -0.54 11.51
CA HIS A 168 -8.78 -0.75 10.32
C HIS A 168 -8.02 0.52 9.92
N THR A 169 -7.03 0.40 9.02
CA THR A 169 -6.29 1.57 8.51
C THR A 169 -7.24 2.60 7.91
N VAL A 170 -8.26 2.11 7.21
CA VAL A 170 -9.31 2.91 6.57
C VAL A 170 -10.16 3.72 7.55
N ASP A 171 -10.40 3.20 8.76
CA ASP A 171 -11.17 3.88 9.80
C ASP A 171 -10.43 5.09 10.38
N ASN A 172 -9.13 5.19 10.06
CA ASN A 172 -8.24 6.23 10.54
C ASN A 172 -7.85 7.24 9.45
N ILE A 173 -8.37 7.10 8.23
CA ILE A 173 -8.22 8.13 7.20
C ILE A 173 -9.13 9.31 7.56
N ILE A 174 -8.54 10.49 7.66
CA ILE A 174 -9.24 11.77 7.89
C ILE A 174 -9.60 12.39 6.54
N SER A 175 -8.63 12.44 5.63
CA SER A 175 -8.76 13.01 4.30
C SER A 175 -7.75 12.38 3.34
N ALA A 176 -7.92 12.62 2.04
CA ALA A 176 -6.93 12.25 1.03
C ALA A 176 -6.93 13.24 -0.14
N ASP A 177 -5.77 13.36 -0.77
CA ASP A 177 -5.58 14.08 -2.02
C ASP A 177 -5.45 13.07 -3.16
N LEU A 178 -6.27 13.16 -4.21
CA LEU A 178 -6.28 12.18 -5.30
C LEU A 178 -6.43 12.82 -6.67
N VAL A 179 -5.99 12.09 -7.70
CA VAL A 179 -6.22 12.44 -9.11
C VAL A 179 -7.23 11.46 -9.70
N ASP A 180 -8.36 11.98 -10.19
CA ASP A 180 -9.41 11.16 -10.77
C ASP A 180 -9.10 10.71 -12.21
N ALA A 181 -10.04 10.03 -12.86
CA ALA A 181 -9.86 9.55 -14.24
C ALA A 181 -9.85 10.66 -15.29
N GLN A 182 -10.40 11.84 -14.97
CA GLN A 182 -10.40 13.04 -15.81
C GLN A 182 -9.03 13.75 -15.75
N GLY A 183 -8.23 13.44 -14.73
CA GLY A 183 -6.97 14.10 -14.44
C GLY A 183 -7.16 15.36 -13.61
N GLU A 184 -8.26 15.45 -12.86
CA GLU A 184 -8.53 16.52 -11.90
C GLU A 184 -7.96 16.14 -10.53
N PHE A 185 -7.37 17.11 -9.85
CA PHE A 185 -6.88 16.95 -8.48
C PHE A 185 -8.01 17.29 -7.51
N LEU A 186 -8.35 16.35 -6.64
CA LEU A 186 -9.46 16.46 -5.69
C LEU A 186 -8.95 16.24 -4.28
N HIS A 187 -9.45 17.08 -3.36
CA HIS A 187 -9.39 16.80 -1.93
C HIS A 187 -10.67 16.08 -1.51
N VAL A 188 -10.53 15.00 -0.73
CA VAL A 188 -11.68 14.22 -0.27
C VAL A 188 -11.64 14.03 1.25
N SER A 189 -12.77 14.27 1.89
CA SER A 189 -12.98 14.16 3.33
C SER A 189 -14.47 13.91 3.64
N GLU A 190 -14.85 13.88 4.91
CA GLU A 190 -16.28 13.84 5.25
C GLU A 190 -17.03 15.13 4.87
N GLN A 191 -16.32 16.26 4.73
CA GLN A 191 -16.91 17.57 4.45
C GLN A 191 -16.79 17.99 2.97
N GLU A 192 -15.94 17.31 2.20
CA GLU A 192 -15.67 17.64 0.80
C GLU A 192 -15.58 16.34 -0.02
N ASN A 193 -16.33 16.26 -1.13
CA ASN A 193 -16.37 15.06 -1.98
C ASN A 193 -16.66 13.76 -1.19
N SER A 194 -17.61 13.83 -0.25
CA SER A 194 -17.86 12.79 0.76
C SER A 194 -18.24 11.42 0.21
N GLU A 195 -18.91 11.35 -0.94
CA GLU A 195 -19.21 10.08 -1.61
C GLU A 195 -17.94 9.40 -2.11
N LEU A 196 -17.01 10.17 -2.68
CA LEU A 196 -15.71 9.66 -3.11
C LEU A 196 -14.83 9.30 -1.91
N PHE A 197 -14.88 10.09 -0.83
CA PHE A 197 -14.23 9.75 0.43
C PHE A 197 -14.73 8.43 1.02
N TRP A 198 -16.05 8.18 0.96
CA TRP A 198 -16.61 6.86 1.31
C TRP A 198 -16.08 5.77 0.37
N ALA A 199 -16.03 6.01 -0.94
CA ALA A 199 -15.66 5.02 -1.94
C ALA A 199 -14.19 4.56 -1.83
N ILE A 200 -13.25 5.48 -1.60
CA ILE A 200 -11.82 5.13 -1.43
C ILE A 200 -11.56 4.35 -0.14
N ARG A 201 -12.49 4.39 0.82
CA ARG A 201 -12.41 3.69 2.10
C ARG A 201 -12.87 2.22 2.00
N GLY A 202 -12.16 1.44 1.18
CA GLY A 202 -12.41 0.01 0.96
C GLY A 202 -12.55 -0.38 -0.51
N GLY A 203 -12.69 0.62 -1.38
CA GLY A 203 -12.85 0.44 -2.82
C GLY A 203 -11.57 0.25 -3.63
N SER A 204 -10.41 0.11 -2.98
CA SER A 204 -9.11 -0.07 -3.65
C SER A 204 -8.80 1.08 -4.63
N GLY A 205 -7.98 0.82 -5.65
CA GLY A 205 -7.57 1.81 -6.65
C GLY A 205 -8.59 2.12 -7.77
N ASN A 206 -9.90 1.89 -7.54
CA ASN A 206 -10.92 2.05 -8.60
C ASN A 206 -11.27 3.51 -8.91
N PHE A 207 -11.10 4.42 -7.95
CA PHE A 207 -11.68 5.77 -8.02
C PHE A 207 -10.66 6.88 -8.27
N GLY A 208 -9.44 6.52 -8.66
CA GLY A 208 -8.37 7.46 -8.93
C GLY A 208 -7.06 7.08 -8.24
N VAL A 209 -6.06 7.93 -8.44
CA VAL A 209 -4.73 7.78 -7.86
C VAL A 209 -4.64 8.65 -6.62
N VAL A 210 -4.77 8.07 -5.43
CA VAL A 210 -4.46 8.80 -4.21
C VAL A 210 -2.97 9.13 -4.19
N THR A 211 -2.64 10.38 -3.94
CA THR A 211 -1.28 10.91 -3.89
C THR A 211 -0.80 11.11 -2.46
N GLN A 212 -1.71 11.44 -1.55
CA GLN A 212 -1.44 11.67 -0.14
C GLN A 212 -2.67 11.33 0.71
N PHE A 213 -2.43 10.82 1.91
CA PHE A 213 -3.44 10.59 2.95
C PHE A 213 -3.16 11.47 4.15
N GLU A 214 -4.21 11.81 4.89
CA GLU A 214 -4.10 12.26 6.28
C GLU A 214 -4.68 11.19 7.20
N PHE A 215 -3.88 10.77 8.18
CA PHE A 215 -4.26 9.72 9.12
C PHE A 215 -4.35 10.26 10.54
N LYS A 216 -5.38 9.80 11.27
CA LYS A 216 -5.48 9.93 12.72
C LYS A 216 -4.47 9.00 13.40
N LEU A 217 -3.73 9.54 14.37
CA LEU A 217 -2.75 8.81 15.16
C LEU A 217 -3.24 8.52 16.58
N HIS A 218 -2.77 7.41 17.14
CA HIS A 218 -3.10 6.93 18.49
C HIS A 218 -1.85 6.74 19.34
N PRO A 219 -1.90 7.03 20.65
CA PRO A 219 -0.82 6.72 21.57
C PRO A 219 -0.56 5.21 21.65
N VAL A 220 0.68 4.78 21.41
CA VAL A 220 1.13 3.38 21.50
C VAL A 220 2.54 3.33 22.08
N GLY A 221 2.70 2.64 23.21
CA GLY A 221 3.98 2.49 23.90
C GLY A 221 3.98 3.05 25.33
N PRO A 222 5.16 3.15 25.99
CA PRO A 222 6.49 2.76 25.47
C PRO A 222 6.70 1.24 25.41
N THR A 223 5.79 0.45 25.98
CA THR A 223 5.89 -1.01 26.01
C THR A 223 4.58 -1.63 25.54
N VAL A 224 4.69 -2.58 24.60
CA VAL A 224 3.59 -3.45 24.18
C VAL A 224 4.01 -4.88 24.52
N PHE A 225 3.27 -5.55 25.39
CA PHE A 225 3.53 -6.95 25.72
C PHE A 225 3.08 -7.84 24.56
N GLY A 226 3.97 -8.70 24.08
CA GLY A 226 3.67 -9.60 22.99
C GLY A 226 4.78 -10.62 22.75
N GLY A 227 4.49 -11.60 21.92
CA GLY A 227 5.42 -12.66 21.55
C GLY A 227 4.72 -13.91 21.03
N PRO A 228 5.47 -14.82 20.38
CA PRO A 228 4.92 -16.07 19.91
C PRO A 228 4.62 -17.02 21.07
N VAL A 229 3.47 -17.69 21.02
CA VAL A 229 3.18 -18.87 21.83
C VAL A 229 3.13 -20.07 20.89
N VAL A 230 4.05 -21.01 21.08
CA VAL A 230 4.28 -22.11 20.12
C VAL A 230 3.77 -23.43 20.69
N PHE A 231 2.98 -24.14 19.89
CA PHE A 231 2.46 -25.47 20.23
C PHE A 231 2.84 -26.49 19.14
N PRO A 232 3.05 -27.77 19.49
CA PRO A 232 3.20 -28.84 18.50
C PRO A 232 1.97 -28.95 17.59
N LEU A 233 2.20 -29.32 16.32
CA LEU A 233 1.12 -29.50 15.33
C LEU A 233 0.04 -30.51 15.80
N SER A 234 0.43 -31.54 16.56
CA SER A 234 -0.50 -32.52 17.14
C SER A 234 -1.56 -31.89 18.06
N GLN A 235 -1.30 -30.71 18.62
CA GLN A 235 -2.24 -29.98 19.48
C GLN A 235 -3.12 -28.99 18.72
N ALA A 236 -2.90 -28.77 17.41
CA ALA A 236 -3.55 -27.71 16.64
C ALA A 236 -5.08 -27.71 16.78
N LYS A 237 -5.74 -28.88 16.71
CA LYS A 237 -7.20 -28.99 16.87
C LYS A 237 -7.69 -28.47 18.22
N SER A 238 -6.98 -28.79 19.30
CA SER A 238 -7.33 -28.34 20.65
C SER A 238 -7.07 -26.85 20.83
N ILE A 239 -5.91 -26.38 20.37
CA ILE A 239 -5.51 -24.98 20.48
C ILE A 239 -6.42 -24.06 19.66
N LEU A 240 -6.76 -24.42 18.42
CA LEU A 240 -7.66 -23.60 17.60
C LEU A 240 -9.08 -23.48 18.20
N ARG A 241 -9.57 -24.53 18.87
CA ARG A 241 -10.84 -24.47 19.62
C ARG A 241 -10.74 -23.52 20.82
N LYS A 242 -9.67 -23.62 21.62
CA LYS A 242 -9.43 -22.71 22.75
C LYS A 242 -9.25 -21.26 22.29
N TYR A 243 -8.49 -21.05 21.21
CA TYR A 243 -8.31 -19.74 20.60
C TYR A 243 -9.65 -19.13 20.18
N ARG A 244 -10.54 -19.91 19.54
CA ARG A 244 -11.88 -19.44 19.18
C ARG A 244 -12.69 -18.96 20.39
N GLU A 245 -12.65 -19.69 21.51
CA GLU A 245 -13.36 -19.26 22.73
C GLU A 245 -12.70 -18.04 23.38
N LEU A 246 -11.37 -17.99 23.42
CA LEU A 246 -10.61 -16.84 23.92
C LEU A 246 -10.93 -15.57 23.11
N ALA A 247 -10.99 -15.68 21.78
CA ALA A 247 -11.24 -14.54 20.88
C ALA A 247 -12.59 -13.85 21.15
N LYS A 248 -13.59 -14.56 21.70
CA LYS A 248 -14.91 -13.99 22.04
C LYS A 248 -14.88 -13.04 23.25
N SER A 249 -13.90 -13.21 24.14
CA SER A 249 -13.79 -12.47 25.41
C SER A 249 -12.50 -11.65 25.50
N MET A 250 -11.68 -11.67 24.45
CA MET A 250 -10.43 -10.92 24.39
C MET A 250 -10.72 -9.42 24.40
N PRO A 251 -10.05 -8.63 25.25
CA PRO A 251 -10.23 -7.18 25.24
C PRO A 251 -9.75 -6.59 23.90
N ASP A 252 -10.31 -5.46 23.51
CA ASP A 252 -9.98 -4.79 22.24
C ASP A 252 -8.49 -4.39 22.13
N LYS A 253 -7.85 -4.10 23.27
CA LYS A 253 -6.41 -3.82 23.36
C LYS A 253 -5.51 -5.04 23.16
N ALA A 254 -6.07 -6.25 23.11
CA ALA A 254 -5.31 -7.47 22.88
C ALA A 254 -5.61 -8.03 21.49
N SER A 255 -4.56 -8.43 20.77
CA SER A 255 -4.63 -9.09 19.46
C SER A 255 -3.79 -10.35 19.49
N CYS A 256 -4.32 -11.46 18.98
CA CYS A 256 -3.58 -12.72 18.85
C CYS A 256 -4.02 -13.42 17.56
N TRP A 257 -3.08 -13.87 16.73
CA TRP A 257 -3.36 -14.51 15.45
C TRP A 257 -2.76 -15.92 15.42
N PRO A 258 -3.55 -16.96 15.10
CA PRO A 258 -3.03 -18.31 14.95
C PRO A 258 -2.40 -18.47 13.57
N VAL A 259 -1.17 -18.98 13.54
CA VAL A 259 -0.44 -19.28 12.32
C VAL A 259 0.11 -20.70 12.42
N MET A 260 -0.16 -21.53 11.41
CA MET A 260 0.38 -22.88 11.31
C MET A 260 1.49 -22.90 10.27
N ARG A 261 2.72 -23.17 10.69
CA ARG A 261 3.89 -23.24 9.81
C ARG A 261 4.80 -24.38 10.23
N LYS A 262 5.55 -24.92 9.26
CA LYS A 262 6.68 -25.80 9.55
C LYS A 262 7.74 -24.97 10.25
N ALA A 263 8.22 -25.42 11.42
CA ALA A 263 9.31 -24.74 12.09
C ALA A 263 10.55 -24.77 11.16
N PRO A 264 11.27 -23.64 10.98
CA PRO A 264 12.59 -23.68 10.37
C PRO A 264 13.51 -24.62 11.17
N PRO A 265 14.59 -25.13 10.55
CA PRO A 265 15.61 -25.88 11.26
C PRO A 265 16.11 -25.07 12.47
N PHE A 266 16.47 -25.77 13.54
CA PHE A 266 17.07 -25.22 14.77
C PHE A 266 18.23 -24.24 14.43
N PRO A 267 18.45 -23.14 15.17
CA PRO A 267 18.17 -22.96 16.60
C PRO A 267 17.21 -21.82 16.98
N PHE A 268 16.31 -21.41 16.09
CA PHE A 268 15.52 -20.18 16.31
C PHE A 268 14.32 -20.30 17.30
N PHE A 269 14.04 -21.48 17.86
CA PHE A 269 12.92 -21.67 18.79
C PHE A 269 13.37 -22.27 20.13
N LEU A 270 13.02 -21.60 21.23
CA LEU A 270 12.91 -22.22 22.53
C LEU A 270 11.75 -23.23 22.47
N LEU A 271 12.07 -24.50 22.25
CA LEU A 271 11.17 -25.64 22.40
C LEU A 271 10.90 -25.90 23.89
N SER A 272 10.26 -24.96 24.59
CA SER A 272 9.48 -25.19 25.82
C SER A 272 8.97 -23.87 26.38
N ILE A 273 7.68 -23.60 26.21
CA ILE A 273 6.94 -22.81 27.20
C ILE A 273 6.01 -23.81 27.88
N THR A 274 6.45 -24.34 29.01
CA THR A 274 5.59 -25.06 29.94
C THR A 274 4.64 -24.02 30.51
N VAL A 275 3.41 -23.95 29.99
CA VAL A 275 2.35 -23.18 30.64
C VAL A 275 2.01 -23.95 31.91
N SER A 276 2.53 -23.49 33.04
CA SER A 276 2.03 -23.95 34.35
C SER A 276 0.54 -23.58 34.41
N PRO A 277 -0.35 -24.52 34.78
CA PRO A 277 -1.74 -24.18 35.02
C PRO A 277 -1.82 -23.15 36.16
N LEU A 278 -2.63 -22.12 35.95
CA LEU A 278 -3.21 -21.31 37.03
C LEU A 278 -4.26 -22.15 37.76
#